data_AF-A0A6A5YAP2-F1
#
_entry.id   AF-A0A6A5YAP2-F1
#
_cell.length_a   1.000
_cell.length_b   1.000
_cell.length_c   1.000
_cell.angle_alpha   90.00
_cell.angle_beta   90.00
_cell.angle_gamma   90.00
#
_symmetry.space_group_name_H-M   'P 1'
#
loop_
_entity.id
_entity.type
_entity.pdbx_description
1 polymer ?
#
loop_
_entity_poly.entity_id
_entity_poly.type
_entity_poly.pdbx_seq_one_letter_code
_entity_poly.pdbx_strand_id
1 'polypeptide(L)'
;MNILSLKPSSSGVRVSLISTSSGLGVATKDISGNVHLHTPSSLSREVSPPRLSKRRKYYQRPSLPYKKEGSPNESNTEPALAAVEAGKARVRDHVVYFSTHLQAVAKPVDRGIPRLSIEDFVQLYRNNEHGHGNHFVVHQHNHPRAGVHYDLRLQFSESSSVSFSIPKGLPGNPNSRSIGRMAIETRVHNLWNHLIESASSRTGSLLIWDTGTYTVLPRKIKAYTKAPTRQTTDDESEAGIKIEGEWRHRQEHENEKLIEAFQTRYIRLRLHGRRLPSNYTVTLRLPTANHVRTQMTSSPAFRPRRTKRKRTRQSTYTTDSEPENAGHEGKEECKEAGMDTDDEGEIRTRINNAYPGSTNSIGSIHQRQWFLSLDRASSGFVKNSDGIWMQDEERGGFEPFLVQGRGVERSVITGRLAAEVESDEGVEGFVGRAGWVGITN
;
A
#
# COMPACT_ATOMS: atom_id res chain seq x y z
N MET A 1 -55.84 -57.56 15.95
CA MET A 1 -55.88 -58.32 17.22
C MET A 1 -54.51 -58.27 17.87
N ASN A 2 -54.48 -58.39 19.19
CA ASN A 2 -53.32 -58.49 20.10
C ASN A 2 -52.36 -57.29 20.18
N ILE A 3 -51.94 -57.05 21.42
CA ILE A 3 -51.18 -55.92 21.99
C ILE A 3 -50.16 -56.55 22.95
N LEU A 4 -48.99 -55.91 23.14
CA LEU A 4 -48.07 -55.92 24.31
C LEU A 4 -46.71 -55.41 23.77
N SER A 5 -46.06 -54.32 24.20
CA SER A 5 -46.01 -53.53 25.44
C SER A 5 -45.16 -54.13 26.57
N LEU A 6 -43.90 -53.68 26.70
CA LEU A 6 -43.39 -52.94 27.89
C LEU A 6 -41.93 -52.44 27.70
N LYS A 7 -41.42 -51.67 28.67
CA LYS A 7 -40.12 -50.95 28.79
C LYS A 7 -39.57 -51.16 30.23
N PRO A 8 -38.46 -50.53 30.70
CA PRO A 8 -37.11 -50.37 30.12
C PRO A 8 -35.96 -50.66 31.14
N SER A 9 -34.70 -50.69 30.70
CA SER A 9 -33.50 -50.44 31.53
C SER A 9 -32.26 -50.18 30.64
N SER A 10 -31.07 -49.94 31.19
CA SER A 10 -30.56 -48.70 31.83
C SER A 10 -29.02 -48.80 31.93
N SER A 11 -28.34 -47.75 32.41
CA SER A 11 -26.86 -47.60 32.49
C SER A 11 -26.13 -47.46 31.13
N GLY A 12 -24.99 -46.78 31.03
CA GLY A 12 -24.32 -45.95 32.04
C GLY A 12 -22.94 -45.44 31.59
N VAL A 13 -22.84 -44.18 31.17
CA VAL A 13 -21.55 -43.57 30.77
C VAL A 13 -20.77 -43.11 32.00
N ARG A 14 -19.53 -43.61 32.16
CA ARG A 14 -18.58 -43.09 33.16
C ARG A 14 -17.87 -41.85 32.63
N VAL A 15 -18.03 -40.73 33.34
CA VAL A 15 -17.09 -39.59 33.32
C VAL A 15 -16.42 -39.54 34.68
N SER A 16 -15.08 -39.55 34.72
CA SER A 16 -14.30 -39.54 35.96
C SER A 16 -13.66 -38.16 36.20
N LEU A 17 -14.14 -37.45 37.22
CA LEU A 17 -13.51 -36.27 37.79
C LEU A 17 -13.23 -36.49 39.28
N ILE A 18 -12.00 -36.22 39.71
CA ILE A 18 -11.55 -36.11 41.10
C ILE A 18 -10.57 -34.91 41.07
N SER A 19 -10.93 -33.73 41.62
CA SER A 19 -10.79 -33.29 43.03
C SER A 19 -9.32 -32.96 43.37
N THR A 20 -8.92 -31.94 44.14
CA THR A 20 -9.54 -31.11 45.22
C THR A 20 -9.15 -29.60 44.99
N SER A 21 -9.27 -28.54 45.81
CA SER A 21 -9.97 -28.02 47.03
C SER A 21 -9.52 -26.55 47.23
N SER A 22 -10.11 -25.62 48.00
CA SER A 22 -11.44 -25.38 48.59
C SER A 22 -11.43 -24.00 49.30
N GLY A 23 -12.54 -23.24 49.33
CA GLY A 23 -12.61 -21.90 49.96
C GLY A 23 -13.43 -20.91 49.12
N LEU A 24 -14.77 -20.80 49.18
CA LEU A 24 -15.71 -20.69 50.31
C LEU A 24 -15.67 -19.29 50.96
N GLY A 25 -16.73 -18.50 50.70
CA GLY A 25 -16.83 -17.07 51.01
C GLY A 25 -18.27 -16.56 50.89
N VAL A 26 -19.10 -16.98 51.85
CA VAL A 26 -20.49 -16.61 52.19
C VAL A 26 -21.04 -15.31 51.57
N ALA A 27 -22.26 -15.39 51.02
CA ALA A 27 -23.09 -14.22 50.72
C ALA A 27 -24.21 -14.06 51.77
N THR A 28 -24.20 -12.97 52.53
CA THR A 28 -25.35 -12.48 53.29
C THR A 28 -26.10 -11.42 52.49
N LYS A 29 -27.40 -11.27 52.74
CA LYS A 29 -28.28 -10.34 52.05
C LYS A 29 -28.87 -9.38 53.08
N ASP A 30 -28.49 -8.11 53.01
CA ASP A 30 -28.97 -7.07 53.93
C ASP A 30 -29.54 -5.87 53.18
N ILE A 31 -30.40 -5.11 53.87
CA ILE A 31 -31.35 -4.18 53.24
C ILE A 31 -30.97 -2.73 53.53
N SER A 32 -30.25 -2.09 52.62
CA SER A 32 -30.29 -0.63 52.42
C SER A 32 -29.71 -0.27 51.05
N GLY A 33 -30.30 0.73 50.38
CA GLY A 33 -29.95 1.07 49.01
C GLY A 33 -28.89 2.16 48.92
N ASN A 34 -27.66 1.81 48.51
CA ASN A 34 -26.77 2.72 47.79
C ASN A 34 -25.66 1.94 47.06
N VAL A 35 -25.39 2.26 45.79
CA VAL A 35 -24.33 1.59 45.00
C VAL A 35 -23.24 2.59 44.65
N HIS A 36 -22.20 2.64 45.49
CA HIS A 36 -20.95 3.33 45.18
C HIS A 36 -19.97 2.32 44.60
N LEU A 37 -19.62 2.45 43.31
CA LEU A 37 -18.63 1.56 42.68
C LEU A 37 -17.21 1.95 43.11
N HIS A 38 -16.62 1.14 43.99
CA HIS A 38 -15.21 1.25 44.38
C HIS A 38 -14.30 0.63 43.31
N THR A 39 -13.37 1.44 42.78
CA THR A 39 -12.27 0.96 41.93
C THR A 39 -11.19 0.30 42.81
N PRO A 40 -10.66 -0.90 42.47
CA PRO A 40 -9.62 -1.56 43.25
C PRO A 40 -8.27 -0.80 43.18
N SER A 41 -7.55 -0.79 44.29
CA SER A 41 -6.37 0.07 44.56
C SER A 41 -5.05 -0.41 43.92
N SER A 42 -5.09 -1.15 42.82
CA SER A 42 -3.90 -1.69 42.13
C SER A 42 -3.34 -0.79 41.01
N LEU A 43 -3.99 0.35 40.72
CA LEU A 43 -3.62 1.28 39.64
C LEU A 43 -2.90 2.57 40.10
N SER A 44 -2.44 2.63 41.35
CA SER A 44 -1.74 3.79 41.93
C SER A 44 -0.28 3.50 42.30
N ARG A 45 0.60 3.48 41.29
CA ARG A 45 2.05 3.66 41.50
C ARG A 45 2.64 4.62 40.47
N GLU A 46 3.19 5.71 40.97
CA GLU A 46 4.03 6.62 40.19
C GLU A 46 5.34 5.92 39.79
N VAL A 47 5.81 6.17 38.57
CA VAL A 47 7.15 5.78 38.12
C VAL A 47 7.89 7.06 37.72
N SER A 48 8.91 7.42 38.50
CA SER A 48 9.61 8.70 38.38
C SER A 48 10.41 8.84 37.08
N PRO A 49 10.54 10.06 36.51
CA PRO A 49 11.39 10.28 35.34
C PRO A 49 12.89 10.06 35.67
N PRO A 50 13.70 9.65 34.67
CA PRO A 50 15.12 9.35 34.87
C PRO A 50 15.96 10.60 35.17
N ARG A 51 17.09 10.41 35.86
CA ARG A 51 17.95 11.48 36.37
C ARG A 51 18.81 12.12 35.28
N LEU A 52 18.84 13.46 35.25
CA LEU A 52 19.71 14.24 34.35
C LEU A 52 21.20 14.10 34.73
N SER A 53 22.04 13.72 33.75
CA SER A 53 23.50 13.73 33.89
C SER A 53 24.11 15.04 33.36
N LYS A 54 25.28 15.42 33.89
CA LYS A 54 25.75 16.81 33.89
C LYS A 54 26.51 17.24 32.61
N ARG A 55 26.07 18.36 32.04
CA ARG A 55 26.92 19.52 31.64
C ARG A 55 27.98 19.32 30.54
N ARG A 56 27.70 19.85 29.34
CA ARG A 56 28.71 20.50 28.47
C ARG A 56 28.29 21.94 28.15
N LYS A 57 29.23 22.77 27.68
CA LYS A 57 29.14 24.24 27.75
C LYS A 57 28.17 24.85 26.73
N TYR A 58 27.43 25.87 27.17
CA TYR A 58 26.71 26.81 26.32
C TYR A 58 27.69 27.60 25.41
N TYR A 59 27.34 27.76 24.14
CA TYR A 59 27.70 28.96 23.37
C TYR A 59 26.43 29.80 23.24
N GLN A 60 26.49 31.07 23.62
CA GLN A 60 25.36 31.99 23.47
C GLN A 60 25.19 32.36 21.99
N ARG A 61 23.96 32.29 21.48
CA ARG A 61 23.51 33.06 20.32
C ARG A 61 22.58 34.18 20.79
N PRO A 62 22.61 35.38 20.20
CA PRO A 62 21.76 36.48 20.66
C PRO A 62 20.27 36.18 20.48
N SER A 63 19.46 36.60 21.47
CA SER A 63 18.00 36.52 21.41
C SER A 63 17.43 37.63 20.51
N LEU A 64 16.74 37.25 19.43
CA LEU A 64 15.84 38.17 18.74
C LEU A 64 14.56 38.38 19.58
N PRO A 65 13.96 39.58 19.56
CA PRO A 65 12.85 39.92 20.46
C PRO A 65 11.55 39.21 20.09
N TYR A 66 10.88 38.68 21.12
CA TYR A 66 9.57 38.03 21.06
C TYR A 66 8.51 39.03 20.58
N LYS A 67 8.04 38.90 19.33
CA LYS A 67 6.90 39.69 18.85
C LYS A 67 5.60 39.18 19.48
N LYS A 68 4.93 40.09 20.18
CA LYS A 68 3.62 39.90 20.81
C LYS A 68 2.56 39.63 19.73
N GLU A 69 1.80 38.55 19.88
CA GLU A 69 0.66 38.24 19.00
C GLU A 69 -0.44 39.32 19.18
N GLY A 70 -1.05 39.75 18.07
CA GLY A 70 -2.00 40.88 18.12
C GLY A 70 -2.32 41.53 16.77
N SER A 71 -2.73 40.75 15.77
CA SER A 71 -3.32 41.29 14.53
C SER A 71 -4.27 40.27 13.88
N PRO A 72 -5.60 40.52 13.82
CA PRO A 72 -6.53 39.65 13.12
C PRO A 72 -6.43 39.89 11.61
N ASN A 73 -5.53 39.16 10.94
CA ASN A 73 -5.46 39.10 9.49
C ASN A 73 -4.82 37.77 9.05
N GLU A 74 -5.38 36.66 9.53
CA GLU A 74 -5.23 35.38 8.83
C GLU A 74 -5.92 35.52 7.47
N SER A 75 -5.13 35.57 6.40
CA SER A 75 -5.67 35.47 5.05
C SER A 75 -6.37 34.12 4.92
N ASN A 76 -7.64 34.11 4.51
CA ASN A 76 -8.44 32.90 4.20
C ASN A 76 -7.95 32.21 2.92
N THR A 77 -6.66 31.92 2.86
CA THR A 77 -6.02 31.16 1.79
C THR A 77 -6.18 29.69 2.12
N GLU A 78 -6.95 28.96 1.33
CA GLU A 78 -7.05 27.50 1.47
C GLU A 78 -5.66 26.85 1.36
N PRO A 79 -5.40 25.74 2.07
CA PRO A 79 -4.11 25.06 1.98
C PRO A 79 -3.89 24.54 0.56
N ALA A 80 -2.64 24.54 0.08
CA ALA A 80 -2.29 23.89 -1.18
C ALA A 80 -2.43 22.37 -1.07
N LEU A 81 -2.86 21.69 -2.14
CA LEU A 81 -3.14 20.24 -2.11
C LEU A 81 -1.91 19.44 -1.66
N ALA A 82 -0.73 19.75 -2.20
CA ALA A 82 0.54 19.12 -1.82
C ALA A 82 0.93 19.32 -0.33
N ALA A 83 0.36 20.31 0.36
CA ALA A 83 0.52 20.48 1.81
C ALA A 83 -0.44 19.56 2.60
N VAL A 84 -1.65 19.32 2.08
CA VAL A 84 -2.61 18.36 2.66
C VAL A 84 -2.14 16.92 2.43
N GLU A 85 -1.77 16.57 1.20
CA GLU A 85 -1.12 15.30 0.80
C GLU A 85 0.06 14.96 1.73
N ALA A 86 0.94 15.92 1.97
CA ALA A 86 2.12 15.74 2.81
C ALA A 86 1.85 15.81 4.33
N GLY A 87 0.59 15.92 4.77
CA GLY A 87 0.20 16.02 6.18
C GLY A 87 0.69 17.29 6.89
N LYS A 88 1.05 18.34 6.13
CA LYS A 88 1.50 19.64 6.66
C LYS A 88 0.34 20.60 6.94
N ALA A 89 -0.76 20.44 6.23
CA ALA A 89 -2.02 21.16 6.45
C ALA A 89 -3.13 20.17 6.84
N ARG A 90 -4.17 20.67 7.53
CA ARG A 90 -5.35 19.89 7.91
C ARG A 90 -6.60 20.50 7.30
N VAL A 91 -7.39 19.68 6.64
CA VAL A 91 -8.70 20.02 6.10
C VAL A 91 -9.79 19.46 7.03
N ARG A 92 -10.94 20.13 7.11
CA ARG A 92 -12.08 19.68 7.95
C ARG A 92 -12.94 18.64 7.24
N ASP A 93 -13.40 18.94 6.03
CA ASP A 93 -14.06 17.98 5.13
C ASP A 93 -13.20 17.81 3.87
N HIS A 94 -12.56 16.65 3.74
CA HIS A 94 -11.71 16.34 2.60
C HIS A 94 -12.51 16.19 1.30
N VAL A 95 -13.75 15.68 1.38
CA VAL A 95 -14.60 15.44 0.21
C VAL A 95 -14.97 16.77 -0.43
N VAL A 96 -15.48 17.73 0.34
CA VAL A 96 -15.88 19.06 -0.15
C VAL A 96 -14.67 19.82 -0.72
N TYR A 97 -13.53 19.80 -0.03
CA TYR A 97 -12.31 20.48 -0.47
C TYR A 97 -11.76 19.89 -1.77
N PHE A 98 -11.55 18.57 -1.84
CA PHE A 98 -11.04 17.95 -3.06
C PHE A 98 -12.06 18.03 -4.21
N SER A 99 -13.37 17.80 -3.98
CA SER A 99 -14.37 17.91 -5.05
C SER A 99 -14.45 19.33 -5.62
N THR A 100 -14.32 20.37 -4.79
CA THR A 100 -14.32 21.77 -5.23
C THR A 100 -13.10 22.08 -6.12
N HIS A 101 -11.90 21.65 -5.73
CA HIS A 101 -10.72 21.77 -6.60
C HIS A 101 -10.91 20.99 -7.92
N LEU A 102 -11.27 19.71 -7.84
CA LEU A 102 -11.44 18.83 -9.00
C LEU A 102 -12.47 19.42 -9.99
N GLN A 103 -13.50 20.10 -9.50
CA GLN A 103 -14.53 20.76 -10.30
C GLN A 103 -14.03 22.02 -11.00
N ALA A 104 -13.09 22.76 -10.39
CA ALA A 104 -12.48 23.96 -10.99
C ALA A 104 -11.45 23.62 -12.09
N VAL A 105 -10.74 22.50 -11.96
CA VAL A 105 -9.68 22.07 -12.90
C VAL A 105 -10.13 21.05 -13.95
N ALA A 106 -11.37 20.58 -13.87
CA ALA A 106 -11.97 19.61 -14.78
C ALA A 106 -11.94 20.11 -16.24
N LYS A 107 -11.22 19.39 -17.11
CA LYS A 107 -11.26 19.63 -18.55
C LYS A 107 -12.50 18.95 -19.17
N PRO A 108 -13.05 19.47 -20.29
CA PRO A 108 -14.05 18.78 -21.11
C PRO A 108 -13.60 17.38 -21.56
N VAL A 109 -14.54 16.55 -22.02
CA VAL A 109 -14.27 15.14 -22.37
C VAL A 109 -14.84 14.78 -23.73
N ASP A 110 -13.98 14.22 -24.57
CA ASP A 110 -14.35 13.67 -25.87
C ASP A 110 -15.18 12.38 -25.71
N ARG A 111 -16.15 12.19 -26.61
CA ARG A 111 -17.02 11.01 -26.59
C ARG A 111 -16.20 9.72 -26.70
N GLY A 112 -16.40 8.82 -25.74
CA GLY A 112 -15.72 7.51 -25.68
C GLY A 112 -14.60 7.42 -24.65
N ILE A 113 -14.11 8.53 -24.09
CA ILE A 113 -13.12 8.49 -23.00
C ILE A 113 -13.81 8.14 -21.66
N PRO A 114 -13.31 7.16 -20.89
CA PRO A 114 -13.85 6.84 -19.56
C PRO A 114 -13.78 8.03 -18.58
N ARG A 115 -14.96 8.56 -18.20
CA ARG A 115 -15.11 9.67 -17.25
C ARG A 115 -16.20 9.36 -16.23
N LEU A 116 -15.88 9.52 -14.94
CA LEU A 116 -16.86 9.59 -13.85
C LEU A 116 -17.22 11.07 -13.65
N SER A 117 -18.47 11.40 -13.34
CA SER A 117 -18.78 12.78 -12.91
C SER A 117 -18.23 13.01 -11.50
N ILE A 118 -18.03 14.28 -11.12
CA ILE A 118 -17.51 14.60 -9.78
C ILE A 118 -18.57 14.30 -8.71
N GLU A 119 -19.85 14.40 -9.04
CA GLU A 119 -20.95 14.01 -8.16
C GLU A 119 -21.03 12.48 -7.99
N ASP A 120 -20.91 11.70 -9.07
CA ASP A 120 -20.80 10.23 -8.99
C ASP A 120 -19.57 9.80 -8.17
N PHE A 121 -18.45 10.52 -8.30
CA PHE A 121 -17.22 10.24 -7.57
C PHE A 121 -17.34 10.55 -6.07
N VAL A 122 -17.94 11.69 -5.73
CA VAL A 122 -18.29 12.04 -4.35
C VAL A 122 -19.25 11.01 -3.75
N GLN A 123 -20.29 10.60 -4.49
CA GLN A 123 -21.24 9.60 -4.02
C GLN A 123 -20.60 8.22 -3.87
N LEU A 124 -19.74 7.79 -4.80
CA LEU A 124 -18.94 6.57 -4.70
C LEU A 124 -18.07 6.56 -3.44
N TYR A 125 -17.38 7.66 -3.16
CA TYR A 125 -16.55 7.79 -1.96
C TYR A 125 -17.41 7.76 -0.68
N ARG A 126 -18.47 8.58 -0.58
CA ARG A 126 -19.35 8.63 0.60
C ARG A 126 -20.05 7.29 0.86
N ASN A 127 -20.45 6.56 -0.19
CA ASN A 127 -21.02 5.21 -0.10
C ASN A 127 -20.03 4.16 0.48
N ASN A 128 -18.74 4.53 0.61
CA ASN A 128 -17.68 3.69 1.15
C ASN A 128 -17.02 4.27 2.42
N GLU A 129 -17.47 5.43 2.92
CA GLU A 129 -16.92 6.10 4.11
C GLU A 129 -17.42 5.44 5.41
N HIS A 130 -17.19 4.13 5.56
CA HIS A 130 -17.61 3.30 6.68
C HIS A 130 -16.70 2.08 6.85
N GLY A 131 -16.79 1.39 8.00
CA GLY A 131 -15.94 0.27 8.39
C GLY A 131 -15.88 -0.92 7.42
N HIS A 132 -16.89 -1.08 6.56
CA HIS A 132 -17.01 -2.17 5.59
C HIS A 132 -16.89 -1.72 4.13
N GLY A 133 -16.41 -0.50 3.88
CA GLY A 133 -16.22 0.04 2.53
C GLY A 133 -15.19 -0.74 1.71
N ASN A 134 -15.44 -0.86 0.41
CA ASN A 134 -14.63 -1.59 -0.55
C ASN A 134 -14.19 -0.70 -1.73
N HIS A 135 -13.94 0.58 -1.47
CA HIS A 135 -13.42 1.51 -2.47
C HIS A 135 -11.99 1.14 -2.88
N PHE A 136 -11.69 1.27 -4.18
CA PHE A 136 -10.32 1.28 -4.68
C PHE A 136 -10.06 2.52 -5.52
N VAL A 137 -8.79 2.92 -5.56
CA VAL A 137 -8.25 3.88 -6.52
C VAL A 137 -6.99 3.27 -7.14
N VAL A 138 -6.74 3.62 -8.40
CA VAL A 138 -5.44 3.46 -9.06
C VAL A 138 -4.90 4.85 -9.34
N HIS A 139 -3.89 5.27 -8.59
CA HIS A 139 -3.17 6.52 -8.86
C HIS A 139 -2.06 6.26 -9.88
N GLN A 140 -1.98 7.07 -10.93
CA GLN A 140 -0.74 7.24 -11.68
C GLN A 140 0.16 8.20 -10.87
N HIS A 141 1.41 7.81 -10.63
CA HIS A 141 2.38 8.61 -9.86
C HIS A 141 3.65 8.88 -10.68
N ASN A 142 3.87 10.14 -11.08
CA ASN A 142 5.05 10.59 -11.83
C ASN A 142 6.24 10.95 -10.91
N HIS A 143 6.54 10.11 -9.92
CA HIS A 143 7.46 10.46 -8.82
C HIS A 143 8.91 10.72 -9.31
N PRO A 144 9.57 11.82 -8.93
CA PRO A 144 10.84 12.25 -9.52
C PRO A 144 11.99 11.24 -9.38
N ARG A 145 12.03 10.45 -8.29
CA ARG A 145 13.06 9.41 -8.08
C ARG A 145 12.68 8.03 -8.63
N ALA A 146 11.40 7.67 -8.57
CA ALA A 146 10.94 6.33 -8.99
C ALA A 146 10.67 6.26 -10.49
N GLY A 147 10.27 7.37 -11.11
CA GLY A 147 9.63 7.40 -12.42
C GLY A 147 8.13 7.12 -12.32
N VAL A 148 7.47 7.10 -13.48
CA VAL A 148 6.04 6.79 -13.61
C VAL A 148 5.77 5.39 -13.09
N HIS A 149 4.77 5.26 -12.24
CA HIS A 149 4.24 3.97 -11.74
C HIS A 149 2.76 4.11 -11.37
N TYR A 150 2.14 2.99 -11.01
CA TYR A 150 0.70 2.93 -10.71
C TYR A 150 0.47 2.36 -9.32
N ASP A 151 -0.05 3.16 -8.41
CA ASP A 151 -0.40 2.79 -7.04
C ASP A 151 -1.83 2.26 -7.01
N LEU A 152 -2.01 0.93 -6.93
CA LEU A 152 -3.30 0.31 -6.62
C LEU A 152 -3.54 0.38 -5.12
N ARG A 153 -4.58 1.10 -4.67
CA ARG A 153 -4.94 1.28 -3.26
C ARG A 153 -6.32 0.71 -3.00
N LEU A 154 -6.43 -0.20 -2.03
CA LEU A 154 -7.64 -0.93 -1.67
C LEU A 154 -8.02 -0.58 -0.23
N GLN A 155 -9.22 -0.03 -0.02
CA GLN A 155 -9.77 0.18 1.32
C GLN A 155 -9.90 -1.15 2.07
N PHE A 156 -9.51 -1.21 3.35
CA PHE A 156 -9.78 -2.37 4.21
C PHE A 156 -10.47 -2.00 5.54
N SER A 157 -10.60 -0.70 5.84
CA SER A 157 -11.34 -0.18 6.99
C SER A 157 -11.91 1.21 6.68
N GLU A 158 -12.66 1.77 7.62
CA GLU A 158 -13.22 3.13 7.56
C GLU A 158 -12.20 4.21 7.19
N SER A 159 -10.98 4.12 7.75
CA SER A 159 -9.97 5.17 7.61
C SER A 159 -8.80 4.82 6.70
N SER A 160 -8.62 3.55 6.33
CA SER A 160 -7.32 3.03 5.86
C SER A 160 -7.39 2.14 4.62
N SER A 161 -6.38 2.29 3.75
CA SER A 161 -6.22 1.49 2.53
C SER A 161 -4.81 0.92 2.39
N VAL A 162 -4.73 -0.34 1.97
CA VAL A 162 -3.49 -1.03 1.64
C VAL A 162 -3.12 -0.71 0.20
N SER A 163 -1.83 -0.51 -0.08
CA SER A 163 -1.39 0.14 -1.32
C SER A 163 -0.17 -0.56 -1.91
N PHE A 164 -0.19 -0.73 -3.23
CA PHE A 164 0.83 -1.45 -4.01
C PHE A 164 1.29 -0.62 -5.21
N SER A 165 2.57 -0.28 -5.23
CA SER A 165 3.23 0.41 -6.34
C SER A 165 3.58 -0.58 -7.46
N ILE A 166 3.07 -0.34 -8.66
CA ILE A 166 3.18 -1.22 -9.85
C ILE A 166 3.95 -0.45 -10.95
N PRO A 167 5.28 -0.61 -11.08
CA PRO A 167 6.10 0.22 -11.97
C PRO A 167 5.77 0.12 -13.46
N LYS A 168 5.23 -1.03 -13.90
CA LYS A 168 4.88 -1.30 -15.32
C LYS A 168 3.37 -1.27 -15.60
N GLY A 169 2.58 -0.65 -14.71
CA GLY A 169 1.13 -0.59 -14.83
C GLY A 169 0.43 -1.95 -14.67
N LEU A 170 -0.90 -1.90 -14.70
CA LEU A 170 -1.76 -3.07 -14.56
C LEU A 170 -1.70 -3.98 -15.84
N PRO A 171 -1.82 -5.31 -15.71
CA PRO A 171 -1.72 -6.24 -16.84
C PRO A 171 -3.03 -6.37 -17.64
N GLY A 172 -3.18 -5.62 -18.74
CA GLY A 172 -4.38 -5.66 -19.60
C GLY A 172 -4.38 -6.68 -20.75
N ASN A 173 -3.22 -7.10 -21.28
CA ASN A 173 -3.12 -8.07 -22.39
C ASN A 173 -2.85 -9.51 -21.88
N PRO A 174 -3.74 -10.50 -22.15
CA PRO A 174 -3.56 -11.89 -21.71
C PRO A 174 -2.37 -12.60 -22.38
N ASN A 175 -1.98 -12.19 -23.60
CA ASN A 175 -0.88 -12.78 -24.37
C ASN A 175 0.45 -12.00 -24.22
N SER A 176 0.52 -11.03 -23.30
CA SER A 176 1.73 -10.24 -23.04
C SER A 176 2.93 -11.13 -22.66
N ARG A 177 4.09 -10.92 -23.32
CA ARG A 177 5.36 -11.61 -23.04
C ARG A 177 5.82 -11.54 -21.59
N SER A 178 5.37 -10.51 -20.87
CA SER A 178 5.44 -10.44 -19.41
C SER A 178 4.03 -10.66 -18.86
N ILE A 179 3.77 -11.84 -18.29
CA ILE A 179 2.43 -12.26 -17.85
C ILE A 179 2.03 -11.60 -16.51
N GLY A 180 2.99 -11.45 -15.60
CA GLY A 180 2.80 -10.75 -14.33
C GLY A 180 3.56 -9.43 -14.23
N ARG A 181 3.35 -8.72 -13.12
CA ARG A 181 3.94 -7.44 -12.76
C ARG A 181 4.48 -7.55 -11.34
N MET A 182 5.61 -6.93 -11.07
CA MET A 182 6.01 -6.67 -9.68
C MET A 182 5.08 -5.60 -9.09
N ALA A 183 4.53 -5.87 -7.91
CA ALA A 183 3.71 -4.95 -7.12
C ALA A 183 4.34 -4.82 -5.73
N ILE A 184 4.73 -3.61 -5.33
CA ILE A 184 5.52 -3.36 -4.12
C ILE A 184 4.61 -2.75 -3.05
N GLU A 185 4.48 -3.38 -1.88
CA GLU A 185 3.75 -2.76 -0.75
C GLU A 185 4.34 -1.41 -0.38
N THR A 186 3.52 -0.35 -0.44
CA THR A 186 3.85 0.96 0.10
C THR A 186 3.43 1.03 1.57
N ARG A 187 3.39 2.22 2.15
CA ARG A 187 2.66 2.44 3.41
C ARG A 187 1.15 2.31 3.18
N VAL A 188 0.44 1.95 4.25
CA VAL A 188 -1.01 2.12 4.37
C VAL A 188 -1.34 3.61 4.32
N HIS A 189 -2.26 3.98 3.45
CA HIS A 189 -2.73 5.36 3.25
C HIS A 189 -4.08 5.59 3.91
N ASN A 190 -4.44 6.85 4.14
CA ASN A 190 -5.79 7.23 4.57
C ASN A 190 -6.80 7.00 3.43
N LEU A 191 -8.07 6.70 3.76
CA LEU A 191 -9.14 6.60 2.75
C LEU A 191 -9.27 7.90 1.93
N TRP A 192 -9.19 9.07 2.58
CA TRP A 192 -9.24 10.37 1.89
C TRP A 192 -8.12 10.59 0.87
N ASN A 193 -7.03 9.81 0.89
CA ASN A 193 -6.03 9.87 -0.19
C ASN A 193 -6.59 9.42 -1.55
N HIS A 194 -7.73 8.71 -1.58
CA HIS A 194 -8.39 8.28 -2.82
C HIS A 194 -8.99 9.47 -3.60
N LEU A 195 -9.20 10.62 -2.93
CA LEU A 195 -9.76 11.85 -3.51
C LEU A 195 -8.70 12.75 -4.20
N ILE A 196 -7.40 12.49 -3.99
CA ILE A 196 -6.35 13.44 -4.36
C ILE A 196 -6.00 13.32 -5.85
N GLU A 197 -6.00 14.45 -6.55
CA GLU A 197 -5.04 14.72 -7.62
C GLU A 197 -4.20 15.93 -7.20
N SER A 198 -2.88 15.83 -7.26
CA SER A 198 -1.97 16.88 -6.77
C SER A 198 -0.62 16.78 -7.49
N ALA A 199 0.23 17.79 -7.35
CA ALA A 199 1.63 17.68 -7.72
C ALA A 199 2.54 18.49 -6.80
N SER A 200 3.81 18.08 -6.66
CA SER A 200 4.85 18.96 -6.13
C SER A 200 6.22 18.61 -6.70
N SER A 201 7.17 19.54 -6.70
CA SER A 201 8.56 19.28 -7.15
C SER A 201 9.26 18.17 -6.36
N ARG A 202 8.72 17.80 -5.19
CA ARG A 202 9.23 16.76 -4.28
C ARG A 202 8.55 15.40 -4.48
N THR A 203 7.27 15.37 -4.85
CA THR A 203 6.47 14.14 -5.00
C THR A 203 6.12 13.79 -6.45
N GLY A 204 6.26 14.71 -7.41
CA GLY A 204 5.71 14.56 -8.76
C GLY A 204 4.19 14.68 -8.78
N SER A 205 3.54 14.45 -9.92
CA SER A 205 2.07 14.40 -10.00
C SER A 205 1.48 13.07 -9.54
N LEU A 206 0.34 13.15 -8.85
CA LEU A 206 -0.61 12.09 -8.56
C LEU A 206 -1.91 12.38 -9.33
N LEU A 207 -2.38 11.39 -10.09
CA LEU A 207 -3.54 11.48 -10.98
C LEU A 207 -4.43 10.25 -10.80
N ILE A 208 -5.76 10.42 -10.77
CA ILE A 208 -6.70 9.30 -10.60
C ILE A 208 -6.89 8.61 -11.96
N TRP A 209 -6.15 7.52 -12.17
CA TRP A 209 -6.16 6.75 -13.43
C TRP A 209 -7.38 5.83 -13.52
N ASP A 210 -7.78 5.24 -12.40
CA ASP A 210 -9.09 4.60 -12.26
C ASP A 210 -9.56 4.64 -10.80
N THR A 211 -10.87 4.45 -10.57
CA THR A 211 -11.47 4.38 -9.24
C THR A 211 -12.77 3.59 -9.31
N GLY A 212 -13.19 2.95 -8.21
CA GLY A 212 -14.38 2.11 -8.18
C GLY A 212 -14.52 1.28 -6.91
N THR A 213 -15.23 0.16 -6.98
CA THR A 213 -15.30 -0.83 -5.88
C THR A 213 -14.63 -2.14 -6.28
N TYR A 214 -14.21 -2.95 -5.31
CA TYR A 214 -13.60 -4.27 -5.57
C TYR A 214 -14.43 -5.43 -5.00
N THR A 215 -14.26 -6.62 -5.58
CA THR A 215 -14.80 -7.88 -5.03
C THR A 215 -13.68 -8.91 -4.90
N VAL A 216 -13.60 -9.55 -3.73
CA VAL A 216 -12.59 -10.56 -3.41
C VAL A 216 -13.11 -11.95 -3.79
N LEU A 217 -12.57 -12.49 -4.89
CA LEU A 217 -12.98 -13.78 -5.40
C LEU A 217 -12.29 -14.91 -4.62
N PRO A 218 -12.99 -16.04 -4.36
CA PRO A 218 -12.41 -17.23 -3.74
C PRO A 218 -11.11 -17.73 -4.37
N ARG A 219 -10.32 -18.46 -3.59
CA ARG A 219 -9.04 -19.00 -4.04
C ARG A 219 -9.22 -20.16 -5.04
N LYS A 220 -8.49 -20.09 -6.16
CA LYS A 220 -8.28 -21.22 -7.07
C LYS A 220 -7.38 -22.26 -6.39
N ILE A 221 -7.82 -23.53 -6.30
CA ILE A 221 -7.03 -24.65 -5.74
C ILE A 221 -7.07 -25.84 -6.70
N LYS A 222 -5.92 -26.46 -6.98
CA LYS A 222 -5.81 -27.58 -7.94
C LYS A 222 -6.52 -28.81 -7.36
N ALA A 223 -7.39 -29.46 -8.15
CA ALA A 223 -8.39 -30.42 -7.65
C ALA A 223 -7.85 -31.69 -6.96
N TYR A 224 -6.54 -31.94 -7.05
CA TYR A 224 -5.86 -33.15 -6.57
C TYR A 224 -5.02 -32.93 -5.29
N THR A 225 -4.72 -31.67 -4.92
CA THR A 225 -3.95 -31.36 -3.71
C THR A 225 -4.87 -31.17 -2.50
N LYS A 226 -5.14 -32.25 -1.76
CA LYS A 226 -5.92 -32.26 -0.50
C LYS A 226 -5.29 -31.49 0.68
N ALA A 227 -4.19 -30.77 0.47
CA ALA A 227 -3.55 -29.92 1.45
C ALA A 227 -3.06 -28.61 0.79
N PRO A 228 -3.28 -27.44 1.41
CA PRO A 228 -2.80 -26.17 0.87
C PRO A 228 -1.29 -26.05 1.06
N THR A 229 -0.51 -26.52 0.09
CA THR A 229 0.96 -26.42 0.10
C THR A 229 1.40 -24.96 0.15
N ARG A 230 2.22 -24.61 1.16
CA ARG A 230 2.81 -23.26 1.34
C ARG A 230 3.91 -22.92 0.31
N GLN A 231 3.97 -23.68 -0.78
CA GLN A 231 4.83 -23.48 -1.94
C GLN A 231 3.96 -23.60 -3.19
N THR A 232 3.91 -22.52 -3.96
CA THR A 232 3.44 -22.50 -5.34
C THR A 232 4.60 -21.97 -6.17
N THR A 233 5.32 -22.87 -6.84
CA THR A 233 6.29 -22.52 -7.89
C THR A 233 5.54 -22.06 -9.14
N ASP A 234 6.25 -21.42 -10.06
CA ASP A 234 5.71 -20.43 -11.01
C ASP A 234 4.95 -21.00 -12.22
N ASP A 235 4.33 -22.19 -12.08
CA ASP A 235 3.63 -22.89 -13.17
C ASP A 235 2.19 -23.27 -12.77
N GLU A 236 1.25 -22.42 -13.21
CA GLU A 236 -0.18 -22.66 -13.10
C GLU A 236 -0.86 -22.72 -14.46
N SER A 237 -0.69 -23.88 -15.10
CA SER A 237 -1.70 -24.45 -15.98
C SER A 237 -3.10 -24.34 -15.35
N GLU A 238 -4.00 -23.55 -15.95
CA GLU A 238 -5.35 -23.31 -15.40
C GLU A 238 -6.32 -24.51 -15.54
N ALA A 239 -5.89 -25.60 -16.17
CA ALA A 239 -6.67 -26.83 -16.30
C ALA A 239 -6.76 -27.60 -14.96
N GLY A 240 -7.96 -28.10 -14.61
CA GLY A 240 -8.16 -28.95 -13.43
C GLY A 240 -8.23 -28.20 -12.08
N ILE A 241 -8.56 -26.91 -12.10
CA ILE A 241 -8.75 -26.09 -10.90
C ILE A 241 -10.19 -26.27 -10.36
N LYS A 242 -10.31 -26.45 -9.04
CA LYS A 242 -11.55 -26.23 -8.29
C LYS A 242 -11.49 -24.87 -7.60
N ILE A 243 -12.65 -24.28 -7.38
CA ILE A 243 -12.77 -23.12 -6.49
C ILE A 243 -12.96 -23.68 -5.09
N GLU A 244 -12.06 -23.35 -4.15
CA GLU A 244 -12.20 -23.74 -2.75
C GLU A 244 -12.65 -22.53 -1.92
N GLY A 245 -13.65 -22.76 -1.08
CA GLY A 245 -14.33 -21.69 -0.34
C GLY A 245 -15.33 -20.93 -1.21
N GLU A 246 -16.55 -21.44 -1.32
CA GLU A 246 -17.67 -20.51 -1.23
C GLU A 246 -17.50 -19.79 0.13
N TRP A 247 -17.42 -18.45 0.12
CA TRP A 247 -17.49 -17.64 1.33
C TRP A 247 -18.79 -18.04 2.05
N ARG A 248 -18.68 -18.75 3.19
CA ARG A 248 -19.63 -19.81 3.59
C ARG A 248 -21.00 -19.31 4.07
N HIS A 249 -21.83 -18.79 3.18
CA HIS A 249 -23.15 -18.22 3.44
C HIS A 249 -23.23 -17.12 4.52
N ARG A 250 -22.13 -16.74 5.16
CA ARG A 250 -22.03 -15.51 5.94
C ARG A 250 -21.91 -14.33 5.00
N GLN A 251 -22.55 -13.23 5.37
CA GLN A 251 -22.42 -11.93 4.69
C GLN A 251 -21.10 -11.27 5.08
N GLU A 252 -19.98 -11.97 4.86
CA GLU A 252 -18.63 -11.46 5.07
C GLU A 252 -18.40 -10.29 4.11
N HIS A 253 -18.01 -9.13 4.63
CA HIS A 253 -17.85 -7.93 3.82
C HIS A 253 -16.58 -8.00 2.98
N GLU A 254 -16.53 -7.30 1.84
CA GLU A 254 -15.40 -7.40 0.90
C GLU A 254 -14.06 -6.97 1.53
N ASN A 255 -14.08 -6.06 2.52
CA ASN A 255 -12.90 -5.68 3.28
C ASN A 255 -12.41 -6.78 4.24
N GLU A 256 -13.32 -7.56 4.84
CA GLU A 256 -12.98 -8.70 5.69
C GLU A 256 -12.34 -9.82 4.85
N LYS A 257 -12.95 -10.11 3.68
CA LYS A 257 -12.38 -11.02 2.69
C LYS A 257 -11.00 -10.56 2.22
N LEU A 258 -10.78 -9.25 2.03
CA LEU A 258 -9.48 -8.69 1.65
C LEU A 258 -8.43 -8.91 2.76
N ILE A 259 -8.81 -8.71 4.02
CA ILE A 259 -7.94 -8.95 5.17
C ILE A 259 -7.52 -10.44 5.24
N GLU A 260 -8.45 -11.39 5.08
CA GLU A 260 -8.11 -12.83 5.04
C GLU A 260 -7.25 -13.18 3.81
N ALA A 261 -7.60 -12.69 2.62
CA ALA A 261 -6.84 -12.93 1.39
C ALA A 261 -5.39 -12.38 1.48
N PHE A 262 -5.21 -11.23 2.13
CA PHE A 262 -3.91 -10.64 2.40
C PHE A 262 -3.09 -11.48 3.38
N GLN A 263 -3.69 -11.91 4.50
CA GLN A 263 -3.04 -12.78 5.50
C GLN A 263 -2.67 -14.16 4.92
N THR A 264 -3.52 -14.72 4.05
CA THR A 264 -3.26 -15.99 3.34
C THR A 264 -2.29 -15.86 2.16
N ARG A 265 -1.74 -14.65 1.91
CA ARG A 265 -0.71 -14.34 0.90
C ARG A 265 -1.16 -14.53 -0.55
N TYR A 266 -2.48 -14.63 -0.78
CA TYR A 266 -3.10 -14.89 -2.06
C TYR A 266 -4.38 -14.05 -2.17
N ILE A 267 -4.31 -12.98 -2.95
CA ILE A 267 -5.42 -12.02 -3.14
C ILE A 267 -5.91 -12.16 -4.57
N ARG A 268 -7.20 -12.46 -4.78
CA ARG A 268 -7.83 -12.51 -6.11
C ARG A 268 -8.97 -11.50 -6.12
N LEU A 269 -8.87 -10.50 -6.99
CA LEU A 269 -9.75 -9.33 -7.01
C LEU A 269 -10.37 -9.16 -8.38
N ARG A 270 -11.67 -8.86 -8.41
CA ARG A 270 -12.27 -8.13 -9.53
C ARG A 270 -12.33 -6.66 -9.15
N LEU A 271 -11.97 -5.78 -10.09
CA LEU A 271 -11.99 -4.32 -9.90
C LEU A 271 -13.09 -3.74 -10.79
N HIS A 272 -14.16 -3.23 -10.18
CA HIS A 272 -15.29 -2.59 -10.86
C HIS A 272 -14.98 -1.11 -11.05
N GLY A 273 -14.02 -0.84 -11.93
CA GLY A 273 -13.52 0.50 -12.22
C GLY A 273 -14.39 1.28 -13.20
N ARG A 274 -14.01 2.54 -13.44
CA ARG A 274 -14.56 3.34 -14.54
C ARG A 274 -13.80 3.13 -15.85
N ARG A 275 -12.48 2.87 -15.78
CA ARG A 275 -11.60 2.57 -16.93
C ARG A 275 -11.36 1.08 -17.12
N LEU A 276 -11.16 0.33 -16.04
CA LEU A 276 -10.95 -1.11 -16.11
C LEU A 276 -12.23 -1.82 -16.61
N PRO A 277 -12.12 -2.80 -17.52
CA PRO A 277 -13.28 -3.55 -18.01
C PRO A 277 -14.06 -4.26 -16.89
N SER A 278 -15.37 -4.46 -17.09
CA SER A 278 -16.30 -4.97 -16.06
C SER A 278 -15.93 -6.31 -15.43
N ASN A 279 -15.30 -7.22 -16.18
CA ASN A 279 -14.81 -8.50 -15.67
C ASN A 279 -13.33 -8.49 -15.26
N TYR A 280 -12.64 -7.33 -15.29
CA TYR A 280 -11.21 -7.23 -15.05
C TYR A 280 -10.82 -7.83 -13.69
N THR A 281 -10.16 -8.99 -13.74
CA THR A 281 -9.86 -9.81 -12.57
C THR A 281 -8.37 -10.09 -12.50
N VAL A 282 -7.75 -9.83 -11.36
CA VAL A 282 -6.32 -10.02 -11.10
C VAL A 282 -6.06 -10.89 -9.89
N THR A 283 -4.86 -11.47 -9.82
CA THR A 283 -4.35 -12.12 -8.61
C THR A 283 -3.04 -11.46 -8.17
N LEU A 284 -2.92 -11.07 -6.90
CA LEU A 284 -1.66 -10.75 -6.23
C LEU A 284 -1.21 -11.95 -5.38
N ARG A 285 0.05 -12.34 -5.53
CA ARG A 285 0.68 -13.44 -4.76
C ARG A 285 1.94 -12.94 -4.07
N LEU A 286 2.15 -13.31 -2.81
CA LEU A 286 3.36 -12.95 -2.04
C LEU A 286 4.31 -14.17 -1.92
N PRO A 287 5.33 -14.32 -2.80
CA PRO A 287 6.14 -15.53 -2.91
C PRO A 287 6.76 -15.96 -1.58
N THR A 288 6.81 -17.26 -1.28
CA THR A 288 7.25 -17.76 0.04
C THR A 288 8.65 -17.29 0.43
N ALA A 289 9.55 -17.06 -0.55
CA ALA A 289 10.88 -16.48 -0.34
C ALA A 289 10.86 -15.06 0.25
N ASN A 290 9.82 -14.26 -0.01
CA ASN A 290 9.64 -12.90 0.54
C ASN A 290 9.07 -12.92 1.97
N HIS A 291 9.31 -14.00 2.71
CA HIS A 291 9.05 -14.05 4.13
C HIS A 291 10.22 -13.41 4.86
N VAL A 292 9.95 -12.37 5.67
CA VAL A 292 10.99 -11.67 6.45
C VAL A 292 11.41 -12.52 7.64
N ARG A 293 12.15 -13.61 7.36
CA ARG A 293 13.33 -13.89 8.18
C ARG A 293 14.24 -12.69 7.99
N THR A 294 14.62 -12.05 9.09
CA THR A 294 15.44 -10.84 9.12
C THR A 294 16.61 -10.96 8.15
N GLN A 295 16.51 -10.33 6.97
CA GLN A 295 17.68 -10.12 6.14
C GLN A 295 18.51 -9.02 6.80
N MET A 296 19.26 -9.44 7.81
CA MET A 296 20.58 -8.92 8.07
C MET A 296 21.40 -9.14 6.80
N THR A 297 21.20 -8.27 5.81
CA THR A 297 22.19 -8.03 4.76
C THR A 297 23.40 -7.44 5.47
N SER A 298 24.23 -8.33 6.03
CA SER A 298 25.60 -8.03 6.37
C SER A 298 26.20 -7.36 5.14
N SER A 299 26.51 -6.06 5.26
CA SER A 299 27.01 -5.25 4.15
C SER A 299 28.15 -6.01 3.48
N PRO A 300 28.16 -6.16 2.14
CA PRO A 300 29.11 -7.03 1.47
C PRO A 300 30.52 -6.59 1.83
N ALA A 301 31.18 -7.39 2.69
CA ALA A 301 32.33 -6.93 3.46
C ALA A 301 33.42 -6.47 2.48
N PHE A 302 33.71 -5.16 2.50
CA PHE A 302 34.66 -4.53 1.59
C PHE A 302 36.00 -5.24 1.72
N ARG A 303 36.31 -6.13 0.76
CA ARG A 303 37.57 -6.88 0.75
C ARG A 303 38.70 -5.85 0.74
N PRO A 304 39.50 -5.71 1.81
CA PRO A 304 40.52 -4.68 1.86
C PRO A 304 41.49 -4.92 0.71
N ARG A 305 41.64 -3.90 -0.15
CA ARG A 305 42.30 -4.00 -1.45
C ARG A 305 43.81 -4.15 -1.23
N ARG A 306 44.26 -5.38 -0.95
CA ARG A 306 45.59 -5.76 -0.45
C ARG A 306 46.69 -5.09 -1.27
N THR A 307 47.25 -4.01 -0.73
CA THR A 307 48.19 -3.13 -1.39
C THR A 307 49.50 -3.85 -1.66
N LYS A 308 49.68 -4.31 -2.91
CA LYS A 308 50.96 -4.86 -3.38
C LYS A 308 52.00 -3.72 -3.39
N ARG A 309 52.83 -3.65 -2.33
CA ARG A 309 54.09 -2.90 -2.33
C ARG A 309 54.89 -3.25 -3.59
N LYS A 310 54.92 -2.36 -4.60
CA LYS A 310 55.95 -2.42 -5.65
C LYS A 310 57.29 -2.10 -4.98
N ARG A 311 58.26 -3.02 -5.05
CA ARG A 311 59.65 -2.72 -4.68
C ARG A 311 60.28 -1.91 -5.83
N THR A 312 60.93 -0.81 -5.49
CA THR A 312 61.72 -0.02 -6.43
C THR A 312 62.89 -0.84 -6.98
N ARG A 313 63.15 -0.71 -8.28
CA ARG A 313 64.47 -0.95 -8.88
C ARG A 313 64.67 0.11 -9.98
N GLN A 314 65.89 0.65 -10.06
CA GLN A 314 66.24 1.81 -10.89
C GLN A 314 66.82 1.38 -12.25
N SER A 315 66.49 2.11 -13.31
CA SER A 315 67.29 2.38 -14.54
C SER A 315 66.35 2.91 -15.65
N THR A 316 66.75 3.79 -16.58
CA THR A 316 67.78 4.85 -16.61
C THR A 316 67.39 5.84 -17.73
N TYR A 317 67.84 7.10 -17.64
CA TYR A 317 67.90 8.17 -18.66
C TYR A 317 67.31 7.96 -20.08
N THR A 318 66.47 8.91 -20.54
CA THR A 318 66.81 9.91 -21.59
C THR A 318 65.88 11.15 -21.53
N THR A 319 66.38 12.29 -22.00
CA THR A 319 65.73 13.62 -22.22
C THR A 319 64.56 13.50 -23.24
N ASP A 320 63.55 14.39 -23.36
CA ASP A 320 63.65 15.83 -23.65
C ASP A 320 62.31 16.63 -23.49
N SER A 321 62.44 17.95 -23.31
CA SER A 321 61.51 19.08 -23.54
C SER A 321 60.20 19.28 -22.74
N GLU A 322 60.23 20.35 -21.94
CA GLU A 322 59.13 21.19 -21.39
C GLU A 322 58.62 22.20 -22.47
N PRO A 323 57.60 23.10 -22.28
CA PRO A 323 57.06 23.60 -21.01
C PRO A 323 55.53 23.82 -20.83
N GLU A 324 55.16 23.95 -19.56
CA GLU A 324 54.16 24.87 -18.95
C GLU A 324 52.90 25.31 -19.72
N ASN A 325 51.73 25.03 -19.10
CA ASN A 325 50.90 26.12 -18.56
C ASN A 325 50.05 25.64 -17.37
N ALA A 326 49.61 26.56 -16.50
CA ALA A 326 48.94 26.26 -15.23
C ALA A 326 47.40 26.22 -15.35
N GLY A 327 46.78 25.21 -14.71
CA GLY A 327 45.33 25.12 -14.52
C GLY A 327 45.01 24.48 -13.15
N HIS A 328 44.49 25.27 -12.22
CA HIS A 328 44.42 24.89 -10.80
C HIS A 328 43.02 24.38 -10.40
N GLU A 329 42.69 23.14 -10.78
CA GLU A 329 41.45 22.49 -10.33
C GLU A 329 41.66 21.71 -9.01
N GLY A 330 41.37 22.39 -7.90
CA GLY A 330 41.21 21.74 -6.60
C GLY A 330 39.96 20.87 -6.58
N LYS A 331 40.13 19.54 -6.41
CA LYS A 331 39.00 18.65 -6.15
C LYS A 331 38.41 18.95 -4.78
N GLU A 332 37.26 19.60 -4.74
CA GLU A 332 36.48 19.69 -3.50
C GLU A 332 35.99 18.29 -3.09
N GLU A 333 36.66 17.74 -2.08
CA GLU A 333 36.29 16.52 -1.39
C GLU A 333 34.99 16.78 -0.60
N CYS A 334 33.85 16.66 -1.29
CA CYS A 334 32.53 16.93 -0.72
C CYS A 334 32.21 15.89 0.37
N LYS A 335 32.37 16.30 1.63
CA LYS A 335 32.41 15.43 2.81
C LYS A 335 31.07 14.72 3.02
N GLU A 336 31.10 13.40 3.13
CA GLU A 336 29.97 12.59 3.60
C GLU A 336 29.65 12.92 5.07
N ALA A 337 28.79 13.92 5.28
CA ALA A 337 28.39 14.38 6.59
C ALA A 337 27.10 13.68 7.06
N GLY A 338 27.27 12.49 7.65
CA GLY A 338 26.29 11.89 8.57
C GLY A 338 25.11 11.13 7.93
N MET A 339 25.30 9.82 7.76
CA MET A 339 24.23 8.84 7.88
C MET A 339 24.54 7.85 9.01
N ASP A 340 24.61 8.38 10.22
CA ASP A 340 24.36 7.61 11.45
C ASP A 340 22.84 7.64 11.69
N THR A 341 22.10 6.95 10.81
CA THR A 341 20.64 6.88 10.86
C THR A 341 20.22 5.73 11.75
N ASP A 342 19.96 6.06 13.02
CA ASP A 342 19.42 5.20 14.08
C ASP A 342 18.46 4.12 13.53
N ASP A 343 18.92 2.87 13.48
CA ASP A 343 18.26 1.73 12.83
C ASP A 343 16.81 1.53 13.33
N GLU A 344 16.56 1.86 14.60
CA GLU A 344 15.23 1.80 15.20
C GLU A 344 14.21 2.68 14.46
N GLY A 345 14.63 3.83 13.91
CA GLY A 345 13.75 4.73 13.16
C GLY A 345 13.21 4.10 11.88
N GLU A 346 14.05 3.38 11.13
CA GLU A 346 13.60 2.66 9.94
C GLU A 346 12.82 1.38 10.31
N ILE A 347 13.25 0.65 11.34
CA ILE A 347 12.55 -0.56 11.82
C ILE A 347 11.12 -0.22 12.28
N ARG A 348 10.94 0.83 13.11
CA ARG A 348 9.61 1.32 13.53
C ARG A 348 8.76 1.76 12.33
N THR A 349 9.38 2.37 11.32
CA THR A 349 8.72 2.76 10.06
C THR A 349 8.26 1.54 9.25
N ARG A 350 9.09 0.49 9.14
CA ARG A 350 8.80 -0.75 8.41
C ARG A 350 7.72 -1.60 9.11
N ILE A 351 7.66 -1.58 10.45
CA ILE A 351 6.68 -2.31 11.26
C ILE A 351 5.32 -1.58 11.27
N ASN A 352 5.30 -0.28 11.57
CA ASN A 352 4.05 0.47 11.63
C ASN A 352 3.44 0.67 10.22
N ASN A 353 4.29 0.91 9.22
CA ASN A 353 3.97 1.02 7.78
C ASN A 353 2.67 1.78 7.45
N ALA A 354 2.40 2.89 8.13
CA ALA A 354 1.20 3.72 7.93
C ALA A 354 1.58 5.21 7.78
N TYR A 355 0.73 5.97 7.09
CA TYR A 355 0.76 7.43 7.13
C TYR A 355 0.00 7.96 8.37
N PRO A 356 0.27 9.21 8.82
CA PRO A 356 -0.51 9.83 9.89
C PRO A 356 -2.00 9.84 9.58
N GLY A 357 -2.81 9.36 10.54
CA GLY A 357 -4.26 9.16 10.41
C GLY A 357 -4.68 7.72 10.05
N SER A 358 -3.76 6.90 9.51
CA SER A 358 -4.05 5.54 9.04
C SER A 358 -3.62 4.48 10.05
N THR A 359 -4.30 3.33 10.06
CA THR A 359 -4.03 2.21 10.99
C THR A 359 -3.72 0.93 10.21
N ASN A 360 -2.51 0.41 10.36
CA ASN A 360 -2.06 -0.83 9.71
C ASN A 360 -2.53 -2.10 10.48
N SER A 361 -3.84 -2.30 10.60
CA SER A 361 -4.39 -3.52 11.22
C SER A 361 -4.28 -4.76 10.33
N ILE A 362 -4.02 -4.59 9.02
CA ILE A 362 -3.92 -5.69 8.05
C ILE A 362 -2.53 -6.38 8.03
N GLY A 363 -1.50 -5.81 8.67
CA GLY A 363 -0.15 -6.38 8.71
C GLY A 363 0.67 -6.18 7.43
N SER A 364 0.51 -5.00 6.81
CA SER A 364 1.30 -4.55 5.66
C SER A 364 2.74 -4.18 6.06
N ILE A 365 3.72 -4.45 5.20
CA ILE A 365 5.16 -4.28 5.46
C ILE A 365 5.80 -3.49 4.32
N HIS A 366 6.52 -2.42 4.68
CA HIS A 366 7.10 -1.51 3.68
C HIS A 366 8.03 -2.25 2.69
N GLN A 367 7.85 -2.01 1.39
CA GLN A 367 8.63 -2.56 0.28
C GLN A 367 8.53 -4.08 0.06
N ARG A 368 7.57 -4.77 0.71
CA ARG A 368 7.32 -6.20 0.51
C ARG A 368 6.80 -6.46 -0.92
N GLN A 369 7.50 -7.31 -1.67
CA GLN A 369 7.23 -7.54 -3.09
C GLN A 369 6.20 -8.67 -3.33
N TRP A 370 5.17 -8.36 -4.11
CA TRP A 370 4.16 -9.26 -4.64
C TRP A 370 4.29 -9.40 -6.15
N PHE A 371 3.67 -10.47 -6.69
CA PHE A 371 3.49 -10.69 -8.11
C PHE A 371 2.01 -10.56 -8.47
N LEU A 372 1.68 -9.59 -9.32
CA LEU A 372 0.34 -9.28 -9.81
C LEU A 372 0.17 -9.86 -11.23
N SER A 373 -0.84 -10.70 -11.47
CA SER A 373 -1.15 -11.25 -12.80
C SER A 373 -2.63 -11.13 -13.16
N LEU A 374 -2.93 -11.10 -14.46
CA LEU A 374 -4.30 -11.14 -14.99
C LEU A 374 -4.87 -12.56 -14.82
N ASP A 375 -6.02 -12.68 -14.16
CA ASP A 375 -6.80 -13.92 -14.08
C ASP A 375 -7.66 -14.02 -15.35
N ARG A 376 -7.08 -14.63 -16.39
CA ARG A 376 -7.60 -14.61 -17.77
C ARG A 376 -8.98 -15.23 -17.89
N ALA A 377 -9.14 -16.46 -17.40
CA ALA A 377 -10.42 -17.18 -17.44
C ALA A 377 -11.52 -16.44 -16.67
N SER A 378 -11.18 -15.74 -15.58
CA SER A 378 -12.15 -14.93 -14.82
C SER A 378 -12.38 -13.53 -15.39
N SER A 379 -11.57 -13.15 -16.38
CA SER A 379 -11.67 -11.91 -17.15
C SER A 379 -12.32 -12.14 -18.52
N GLY A 380 -12.98 -13.28 -18.73
CA GLY A 380 -13.69 -13.61 -19.97
C GLY A 380 -12.78 -13.99 -21.15
N PHE A 381 -11.54 -14.41 -20.91
CA PHE A 381 -10.67 -14.95 -21.96
C PHE A 381 -10.71 -16.48 -22.01
N VAL A 382 -10.68 -17.04 -23.22
CA VAL A 382 -10.58 -18.47 -23.50
C VAL A 382 -9.35 -18.77 -24.35
N LYS A 383 -8.86 -20.01 -24.34
CA LYS A 383 -7.79 -20.45 -25.25
C LYS A 383 -8.37 -20.99 -26.55
N ASN A 384 -7.77 -20.63 -27.68
CA ASN A 384 -8.01 -21.29 -28.96
C ASN A 384 -7.23 -22.63 -29.07
N SER A 385 -7.35 -23.31 -30.21
CA SER A 385 -6.61 -24.54 -30.56
C SER A 385 -5.10 -24.43 -30.36
N ASP A 386 -4.55 -23.25 -30.63
CA ASP A 386 -3.12 -22.98 -30.70
C ASP A 386 -2.58 -22.51 -29.32
N GLY A 387 -3.45 -22.47 -28.31
CA GLY A 387 -3.13 -22.08 -26.94
C GLY A 387 -3.10 -20.56 -26.69
N ILE A 388 -3.40 -19.75 -27.71
CA ILE A 388 -3.50 -18.28 -27.66
C ILE A 388 -4.79 -17.90 -26.93
N TRP A 389 -4.74 -16.88 -26.07
CA TRP A 389 -5.94 -16.38 -25.39
C TRP A 389 -6.69 -15.37 -26.27
N MET A 390 -7.98 -15.58 -26.44
CA MET A 390 -8.90 -14.70 -27.18
C MET A 390 -10.04 -14.25 -26.25
N GLN A 391 -10.67 -13.12 -26.55
CA GLN A 391 -11.86 -12.68 -25.82
C GLN A 391 -13.04 -13.59 -26.13
N ASP A 392 -13.85 -13.89 -25.12
CA ASP A 392 -15.13 -14.59 -25.25
C ASP A 392 -16.22 -13.63 -24.78
N GLU A 393 -16.98 -13.07 -25.73
CA GLU A 393 -17.97 -12.03 -25.47
C GLU A 393 -19.15 -12.55 -24.63
N GLU A 394 -19.51 -13.83 -24.75
CA GLU A 394 -20.54 -14.46 -23.91
C GLU A 394 -20.09 -14.54 -22.44
N ARG A 395 -18.79 -14.66 -22.18
CA ARG A 395 -18.18 -14.56 -20.84
C ARG A 395 -17.83 -13.14 -20.43
N GLY A 396 -18.15 -12.14 -21.26
CA GLY A 396 -17.78 -10.74 -21.07
C GLY A 396 -16.26 -10.52 -21.03
N GLY A 397 -15.54 -11.16 -21.96
CA GLY A 397 -14.15 -10.80 -22.29
C GLY A 397 -14.05 -9.38 -22.83
N PHE A 398 -12.82 -8.86 -22.94
CA PHE A 398 -12.56 -7.49 -23.35
C PHE A 398 -11.32 -7.37 -24.25
N GLU A 399 -11.26 -6.29 -25.03
CA GLU A 399 -10.12 -6.02 -25.90
C GLU A 399 -8.82 -5.83 -25.09
N PRO A 400 -7.71 -6.53 -25.46
CA PRO A 400 -6.43 -6.42 -24.77
C PRO A 400 -5.85 -5.00 -24.70
N PHE A 401 -5.99 -4.33 -23.55
CA PHE A 401 -5.46 -2.99 -23.34
C PHE A 401 -4.01 -2.99 -22.83
N LEU A 402 -3.29 -1.90 -23.10
CA LEU A 402 -1.96 -1.60 -22.55
C LEU A 402 -2.01 -0.30 -21.76
N VAL A 403 -1.27 -0.24 -20.65
CA VAL A 403 -1.03 1.00 -19.92
C VAL A 403 0.06 1.80 -20.65
N GLN A 404 -0.18 3.08 -20.91
CA GLN A 404 0.58 3.92 -21.86
C GLN A 404 1.43 5.04 -21.21
N GLY A 405 1.30 5.25 -19.90
CA GLY A 405 2.12 6.20 -19.16
C GLY A 405 1.74 7.68 -19.32
N ARG A 406 2.50 8.54 -18.64
CA ARG A 406 2.14 9.94 -18.35
C ARG A 406 1.85 10.86 -19.55
N GLY A 407 2.32 10.49 -20.74
CA GLY A 407 2.14 11.28 -21.96
C GLY A 407 0.78 11.09 -22.63
N VAL A 408 0.02 10.06 -22.25
CA VAL A 408 -1.27 9.71 -22.88
C VAL A 408 -2.37 9.47 -21.83
N GLU A 409 -2.00 8.95 -20.66
CA GLU A 409 -2.93 8.50 -19.63
C GLU A 409 -3.55 9.66 -18.84
N ARG A 410 -4.76 10.04 -19.24
CA ARG A 410 -5.60 11.07 -18.59
C ARG A 410 -6.29 10.58 -17.32
N SER A 411 -6.74 11.50 -16.47
CA SER A 411 -7.59 11.27 -15.29
C SER A 411 -9.00 10.79 -15.66
N VAL A 412 -9.59 9.86 -14.89
CA VAL A 412 -11.03 9.52 -15.00
C VAL A 412 -11.97 10.48 -14.24
N ILE A 413 -11.43 11.46 -13.50
CA ILE A 413 -12.21 12.43 -12.69
C ILE A 413 -12.12 13.85 -13.25
N THR A 414 -10.94 14.28 -13.71
CA THR A 414 -10.70 15.63 -14.25
C THR A 414 -10.39 15.67 -15.75
N GLY A 415 -10.03 14.53 -16.36
CA GLY A 415 -9.60 14.46 -17.75
C GLY A 415 -8.17 14.96 -18.03
N ARG A 416 -7.47 15.50 -17.03
CA ARG A 416 -6.10 16.03 -17.13
C ARG A 416 -5.06 14.94 -17.42
N LEU A 417 -3.98 15.27 -18.12
CA LEU A 417 -2.71 14.52 -18.12
C LEU A 417 -1.88 14.84 -16.87
N ALA A 418 -0.88 14.00 -16.56
CA ALA A 418 0.07 14.24 -15.48
C ALA A 418 0.77 15.62 -15.57
N ALA A 419 1.15 16.03 -16.78
CA ALA A 419 1.76 17.34 -17.04
C ALA A 419 0.78 18.53 -16.86
N GLU A 420 -0.53 18.30 -17.05
CA GLU A 420 -1.55 19.31 -16.75
C GLU A 420 -1.74 19.44 -15.22
N VAL A 421 -1.71 18.34 -14.46
CA VAL A 421 -1.71 18.38 -12.98
C VAL A 421 -0.44 19.05 -12.44
N GLU A 422 0.74 18.78 -13.04
CA GLU A 422 1.98 19.51 -12.73
C GLU A 422 1.87 21.01 -13.01
N SER A 423 1.25 21.42 -14.12
CA SER A 423 1.08 22.83 -14.47
C SER A 423 0.03 23.55 -13.62
N ASP A 424 -1.12 22.93 -13.35
CA ASP A 424 -2.20 23.53 -12.54
C ASP A 424 -1.72 23.81 -11.10
N GLU A 425 -0.83 22.95 -10.56
CA GLU A 425 -0.24 23.07 -9.20
C GLU A 425 1.08 23.89 -9.16
N GLY A 426 1.44 24.57 -10.25
CA GLY A 426 2.62 25.45 -10.32
C GLY A 426 3.97 24.73 -10.27
N VAL A 427 4.04 23.45 -10.66
CA VAL A 427 5.26 22.63 -10.65
C VAL A 427 6.05 22.82 -11.96
N GLU A 428 6.54 24.05 -12.16
CA GLU A 428 7.33 24.40 -13.33
C GLU A 428 8.60 23.54 -13.49
N GLY A 429 8.97 23.25 -14.73
CA GLY A 429 10.23 22.56 -15.07
C GLY A 429 10.32 21.10 -14.61
N PHE A 430 9.20 20.41 -14.33
CA PHE A 430 9.23 19.04 -13.80
C PHE A 430 9.76 17.98 -14.79
N VAL A 431 11.06 17.70 -14.74
CA VAL A 431 11.69 16.60 -15.50
C VAL A 431 11.59 15.29 -14.72
N GLY A 432 10.38 14.71 -14.64
CA GLY A 432 10.17 13.38 -14.07
C GLY A 432 10.97 12.30 -14.81
N ARG A 433 11.64 11.41 -14.07
CA ARG A 433 12.60 10.40 -14.55
C ARG A 433 12.20 9.72 -15.87
N ALA A 434 13.09 9.83 -16.86
CA ALA A 434 12.96 9.21 -18.18
C ALA A 434 13.16 7.68 -18.16
N GLY A 435 12.82 7.03 -19.28
CA GLY A 435 12.99 5.58 -19.45
C GLY A 435 11.85 4.71 -18.91
N TRP A 436 10.70 5.29 -18.59
CA TRP A 436 9.47 4.50 -18.44
C TRP A 436 9.03 3.97 -19.81
N VAL A 437 8.73 2.68 -19.87
CA VAL A 437 8.28 1.98 -21.09
C VAL A 437 7.16 1.03 -20.69
N GLY A 438 5.96 1.23 -21.24
CA GLY A 438 4.84 0.31 -21.12
C GLY A 438 5.18 -1.05 -21.77
N ILE A 439 4.60 -2.13 -21.28
CA ILE A 439 4.85 -3.46 -21.88
C ILE A 439 4.07 -3.56 -23.18
N THR A 440 4.74 -3.28 -24.30
CA THR A 440 4.31 -3.68 -25.64
C THR A 440 4.40 -5.20 -25.81
N ASN A 441 3.82 -5.69 -26.90
CA ASN A 441 3.80 -7.12 -27.22
C ASN A 441 5.20 -7.70 -27.52
#